data_AF-A0A2V2U4U2-F1
#
_entry.id   AF-A0A2V2U4U2-F1
#
_cell.length_a   1.000
_cell.length_b   1.000
_cell.length_c   1.000
_cell.angle_alpha   90.00
_cell.angle_beta   90.00
_cell.angle_gamma   90.00
#
_symmetry.space_group_name_H-M   'P 1'
#
loop_
_entity.id
_entity.type
_entity.pdbx_description
1 polymer ?
#
loop_
_entity_poly.entity_id
_entity_poly.type
_entity_poly.pdbx_seq_one_letter_code
_entity_poly.pdbx_strand_id
1 'polypeptide(L)'
;MKSVVPQVDVRIAGKSLQTRITILVVDKTELMIWELKDDSLKDSYEAEGVAAYSNNKSIASSYASIFENPWKQTELYQKLEEADKIKDDLSM
;
A
#
# COMPACT_ATOMS: atom_id res chain seq x y z
N MET A 1 12.63 -7.26 2.43
CA MET A 1 13.69 -6.34 2.87
C MET A 1 13.36 -5.92 4.30
N LYS A 2 14.19 -6.24 5.30
CA LYS A 2 13.94 -5.80 6.70
C LYS A 2 14.16 -4.29 6.78
N SER A 3 13.14 -3.55 7.21
CA SER A 3 13.18 -2.10 7.36
C SER A 3 14.21 -1.68 8.45
N VAL A 4 14.93 -0.60 8.20
CA VAL A 4 15.87 0.04 9.15
C VAL A 4 15.11 0.77 10.28
N VAL A 5 13.77 0.80 10.20
CA VAL A 5 12.87 1.35 11.21
C VAL A 5 12.10 0.19 11.87
N PRO A 6 12.31 -0.10 13.16
CA PRO A 6 11.84 -1.35 13.79
C PRO A 6 10.32 -1.51 13.91
N GLN A 7 9.52 -0.51 13.50
CA GLN A 7 8.06 -0.50 13.63
C GLN A 7 7.32 -0.34 12.30
N VAL A 8 8.04 -0.41 11.17
CA VAL A 8 7.43 -0.21 9.84
C VAL A 8 7.49 -1.49 9.04
N ASP A 9 6.31 -2.05 8.79
CA ASP A 9 6.14 -3.14 7.83
C ASP A 9 5.89 -2.57 6.43
N VAL A 10 6.64 -3.08 5.46
CA VAL A 10 6.52 -2.67 4.06
C VAL A 10 6.21 -3.90 3.21
N ARG A 11 5.20 -3.76 2.34
CA ARG A 11 4.81 -4.80 1.39
C ARG A 11 4.71 -4.20 -0.01
N ILE A 12 5.10 -5.00 -1.00
CA ILE A 12 5.02 -4.62 -2.40
C ILE A 12 3.79 -5.31 -2.98
N ALA A 13 2.80 -4.51 -3.36
CA ALA A 13 1.59 -5.02 -3.99
C ALA A 13 1.89 -5.48 -5.43
N GLY A 14 1.17 -6.50 -5.90
CA GLY A 14 1.26 -6.94 -7.29
C GLY A 14 0.76 -5.87 -8.27
N LYS A 15 1.15 -5.99 -9.55
CA LYS A 15 0.77 -5.04 -10.62
C LYS A 15 -0.74 -4.80 -10.74
N SER A 16 -1.57 -5.79 -10.40
CA SER A 16 -3.04 -5.67 -10.43
C SER A 16 -3.60 -4.69 -9.40
N LEU A 17 -2.83 -4.36 -8.35
CA LEU A 17 -3.19 -3.41 -7.31
C LEU A 17 -2.52 -2.04 -7.53
N GLN A 18 -1.85 -1.84 -8.67
CA GLN A 18 -1.22 -0.56 -9.00
C GLN A 18 -2.29 0.52 -9.20
N THR A 19 -2.14 1.63 -8.48
CA THR A 19 -3.03 2.79 -8.55
C THR A 19 -2.20 4.07 -8.54
N ARG A 20 -2.76 5.14 -9.12
CA ARG A 20 -2.23 6.51 -9.01
C ARG A 20 -2.73 7.21 -7.74
N ILE A 21 -3.57 6.56 -6.95
CA ILE A 21 -4.13 7.10 -5.73
C ILE A 21 -3.30 6.67 -4.52
N THR A 22 -2.84 7.64 -3.74
CA THR A 22 -2.25 7.39 -2.42
C THR A 22 -3.29 7.63 -1.35
N ILE A 23 -3.33 6.75 -0.35
CA ILE A 23 -4.27 6.80 0.76
C ILE A 23 -3.46 6.76 2.05
N LEU A 24 -3.66 7.74 2.91
CA LEU A 24 -3.11 7.81 4.26
C LEU A 24 -4.26 7.79 5.27
N VAL A 25 -4.22 6.82 6.19
CA VAL A 25 -5.15 6.75 7.32
C VAL A 25 -4.37 6.85 8.61
N VAL A 26 -4.74 7.79 9.48
CA VAL A 26 -4.10 8.01 10.79
C VAL A 26 -5.12 7.69 11.89
N ASP A 27 -4.73 6.81 12.81
CA ASP A 27 -5.52 6.37 13.97
C ASP A 27 -6.96 5.91 13.69
N LYS A 28 -7.27 5.63 12.41
CA LYS A 28 -8.63 5.34 11.89
C LYS A 28 -9.62 6.49 12.11
N THR A 29 -9.13 7.72 12.32
CA THR A 29 -9.92 8.93 12.56
C THR A 29 -9.72 9.99 11.48
N GLU A 30 -8.56 10.00 10.85
CA GLU A 30 -8.21 10.95 9.80
C GLU A 30 -7.83 10.21 8.51
N LEU A 31 -8.16 10.83 7.39
CA LEU A 31 -7.94 10.33 6.05
C LEU A 31 -7.40 11.45 5.15
N MET A 32 -6.33 11.15 4.43
CA MET A 32 -5.88 11.96 3.29
C MET A 32 -5.76 11.05 2.07
N ILE A 33 -6.28 11.52 0.95
CA ILE A 33 -6.20 10.84 -0.34
C ILE A 33 -5.66 11.84 -1.35
N TRP A 34 -4.71 11.44 -2.18
CA TRP A 34 -4.25 12.26 -3.28
C TRP A 34 -3.91 11.43 -4.53
N GLU A 35 -4.10 12.05 -5.68
CA GLU A 35 -3.81 11.47 -6.99
C GLU A 35 -2.41 11.88 -7.46
N LEU A 36 -1.68 10.96 -8.07
CA LEU A 36 -0.45 11.21 -8.81
C LEU A 36 -0.77 11.27 -10.32
N LYS A 37 -0.78 12.48 -10.89
CA LYS A 37 -1.11 12.70 -12.31
C LYS A 37 0.03 12.32 -13.23
N ASP A 38 1.23 12.80 -12.94
CA ASP A 38 2.39 12.61 -13.80
C ASP A 38 3.66 12.41 -12.97
N ASP A 39 4.17 11.18 -12.98
CA ASP A 39 5.37 10.75 -12.26
C ASP A 39 6.67 11.07 -13.01
N SER A 40 6.58 11.66 -14.21
CA SER A 40 7.74 12.16 -14.96
C SER A 40 8.16 13.57 -14.55
N LEU A 41 7.27 14.33 -13.91
CA LEU A 41 7.52 15.69 -13.46
C LEU A 41 8.38 15.70 -12.19
N LYS A 42 9.35 16.62 -12.14
CA LYS A 42 10.23 16.77 -10.98
C LYS A 42 9.61 17.60 -9.86
N ASP A 43 8.69 18.50 -10.20
CA ASP A 43 7.97 19.31 -9.23
C ASP A 43 6.78 18.51 -8.71
N SER A 44 6.75 18.28 -7.39
CA SER A 44 5.69 17.51 -6.74
C SER A 44 4.33 18.22 -6.84
N TYR A 45 4.29 19.55 -6.80
CA TYR A 45 3.02 20.29 -6.91
C TYR A 45 2.42 20.20 -8.31
N GLU A 46 3.26 20.04 -9.34
CA GLU A 46 2.80 19.84 -10.73
C GLU A 46 2.49 18.37 -11.02
N ALA A 47 3.21 17.44 -10.37
CA ALA A 47 2.99 16.00 -10.47
C ALA A 47 1.70 15.53 -9.79
N GLU A 48 1.25 16.26 -8.77
CA GLU A 48 0.06 15.93 -7.98
C GLU A 48 -1.26 16.34 -8.65
N GLY A 49 -2.28 15.53 -8.39
CA GLY A 49 -3.64 15.73 -8.84
C GLY A 49 -4.55 16.29 -7.76
N VAL A 50 -5.77 15.78 -7.70
CA VAL A 50 -6.72 16.19 -6.65
C VAL A 50 -6.33 15.54 -5.33
N ALA A 51 -6.35 16.32 -4.26
CA ALA A 51 -6.22 15.85 -2.89
C ALA A 51 -7.51 16.13 -2.10
N ALA A 52 -7.86 15.20 -1.21
CA ALA A 52 -8.99 15.30 -0.32
C ALA A 52 -8.57 14.90 1.11
N TYR A 53 -9.01 15.69 2.07
CA TYR A 53 -8.84 15.42 3.50
C TYR A 53 -10.20 15.21 4.16
N SER A 54 -10.27 14.27 5.11
CA SER A 54 -11.45 14.05 5.94
C SER A 54 -11.06 13.65 7.35
N ASN A 55 -11.66 14.32 8.34
CA ASN A 55 -11.65 13.91 9.75
C ASN A 55 -12.96 13.19 10.16
N ASN A 56 -13.74 12.73 9.16
CA ASN A 56 -14.92 11.92 9.44
C ASN A 56 -14.46 10.51 9.84
N LYS A 57 -14.62 10.18 11.12
CA LYS A 57 -14.20 8.89 11.69
C LYS A 57 -14.78 7.69 10.94
N SER A 58 -16.04 7.76 10.50
CA SER A 58 -16.67 6.67 9.75
C SER A 58 -15.95 6.45 8.42
N ILE A 59 -15.63 7.52 7.69
CA ILE A 59 -14.93 7.43 6.40
C ILE A 59 -13.50 6.90 6.62
N ALA A 60 -12.75 7.45 7.58
CA ALA A 60 -11.38 7.00 7.88
C ALA A 60 -11.34 5.51 8.31
N SER A 61 -12.27 5.09 9.17
CA SER A 61 -12.39 3.69 9.61
C SER A 61 -12.79 2.75 8.46
N SER A 62 -13.64 3.19 7.53
CA SER A 62 -13.97 2.42 6.34
C SER A 62 -12.74 2.20 5.45
N TYR A 63 -11.95 3.24 5.18
CA TYR A 63 -10.72 3.10 4.37
C TYR A 63 -9.66 2.25 5.07
N ALA A 64 -9.52 2.34 6.40
CA ALA A 64 -8.67 1.42 7.16
C ALA A 64 -9.07 -0.04 6.92
N SER A 65 -10.38 -0.33 6.97
CA SER A 65 -10.91 -1.68 6.77
C SER A 65 -10.75 -2.17 5.33
N ILE A 66 -10.88 -1.27 4.34
CA ILE A 66 -10.66 -1.60 2.92
C ILE A 66 -9.20 -1.99 2.68
N PHE A 67 -8.25 -1.32 3.34
CA PHE A 67 -6.81 -1.60 3.19
C PHE A 67 -6.39 -2.98 3.71
N GLU A 68 -7.09 -3.53 4.70
CA GLU A 68 -6.78 -4.87 5.27
C GLU A 68 -6.77 -5.98 4.21
N ASN A 69 -7.64 -5.89 3.20
CA ASN A 69 -7.76 -6.92 2.18
C ASN A 69 -6.52 -7.00 1.26
N PRO A 70 -6.11 -5.90 0.57
CA PRO A 70 -4.85 -5.87 -0.16
C PRO A 70 -3.63 -6.24 0.68
N TRP A 71 -3.60 -5.85 1.95
CA TRP A 71 -2.51 -6.16 2.87
C TRP A 71 -2.36 -7.68 3.09
N LYS A 72 -3.48 -8.36 3.41
CA LYS A 72 -3.52 -9.82 3.59
C LYS A 72 -3.25 -10.57 2.29
N GLN A 73 -3.79 -10.11 1.16
CA GLN A 73 -3.53 -10.71 -0.14
C GLN A 73 -2.03 -10.69 -0.46
N THR A 74 -1.36 -9.56 -0.23
CA THR A 74 0.08 -9.45 -0.46
C THR A 74 0.89 -10.37 0.46
N GLU A 75 0.42 -10.63 1.69
CA GLU A 75 1.03 -11.64 2.57
C GLU A 75 1.00 -13.04 1.98
N LEU A 76 -0.19 -13.42 1.48
CA LEU A 76 -0.44 -14.76 0.99
C LEU A 76 0.40 -15.02 -0.27
N TYR A 77 0.48 -14.03 -1.17
CA TYR A 77 1.35 -14.11 -2.33
C TYR A 77 2.83 -14.27 -1.96
N GLN A 78 3.33 -13.48 -1.00
CA GLN A 78 4.72 -13.60 -0.55
C GLN A 78 5.02 -14.98 0.05
N LYS A 79 4.12 -15.49 0.90
CA LYS A 79 4.25 -16.83 1.48
C LYS A 79 4.23 -17.95 0.44
N LEU A 80 3.41 -17.81 -0.60
CA LEU A 80 3.38 -18.77 -1.71
C LEU A 80 4.70 -18.74 -2.51
N GLU A 81 5.21 -17.56 -2.85
CA GLU A 81 6.51 -17.44 -3.55
C GLU A 81 7.68 -18.01 -2.74
N GLU A 82 7.66 -17.85 -1.41
CA GLU A 82 8.66 -18.45 -0.52
C GLU A 82 8.55 -19.98 -0.48
N ALA A 83 7.33 -20.52 -0.42
CA ALA A 83 7.08 -21.96 -0.43
C ALA A 83 7.50 -22.61 -1.76
N ASP A 84 7.23 -21.97 -2.90
CA ASP A 84 7.62 -22.47 -4.22
C ASP A 84 9.15 -22.55 -4.36
N LYS A 85 9.89 -21.54 -3.89
CA LYS A 85 11.37 -21.56 -3.89
C LYS A 85 11.95 -22.71 -3.07
N ILE A 86 11.39 -22.98 -1.88
CA ILE A 86 11.84 -24.08 -1.02
C ILE A 86 11.61 -25.43 -1.72
N LYS A 87 10.49 -25.59 -2.43
CA LYS A 87 10.18 -26.81 -3.16
C LYS A 87 11.15 -27.06 -4.31
N ASP A 88 11.48 -26.01 -5.07
CA ASP A 88 12.44 -26.10 -6.17
C ASP A 88 13.82 -26.51 -5.65
N ASP A 89 14.30 -25.88 -4.57
CA ASP A 89 15.59 -26.19 -3.91
C ASP A 89 15.66 -27.63 -3.38
N LEU A 90 14.54 -28.19 -2.89
CA LEU A 90 14.46 -29.58 -2.39
C LEU A 90 14.34 -30.63 -3.51
N SER A 91 14.03 -30.20 -4.74
CA SER A 91 13.88 -31.08 -5.90
C SER A 91 15.14 -31.18 -6.78
N MET A 92 16.18 -30.41 -6.42
CA MET A 92 17.55 -30.51 -6.95
C MET A 92 18.41 -31.47 -6.13
#